data_AF-A0A833X9H7-F1
#
_entry.id   AF-A0A833X9H7-F1
#
_cell.length_a   1.000
_cell.length_b   1.000
_cell.length_c   1.000
_cell.angle_alpha   90.00
_cell.angle_beta   90.00
_cell.angle_gamma   90.00
#
_symmetry.space_group_name_H-M   'P 1'
#
loop_
_entity.id
_entity.type
_entity.pdbx_description
1 polymer ?
#
loop_
_entity_poly.entity_id
_entity_poly.type
_entity_poly.pdbx_seq_one_letter_code
_entity_poly.pdbx_strand_id
1 'polypeptide(L)'
;MTARLHRLDECEKFRKYIGGSMLGPDAPSFDPRKPKMLISKAIELEHAEKDRDKAIQSGVTDLSEYEEKIKKFKQELDAMFGGNESSSSGQGCGSCSCTAENYGMKAFTRDLRAKFKGLDDIYVWHALCGAWGGVRPDATHLNSKVIPCKVSPGLDGTMTDLAVVKIVEGGIGLVHPDQAEDFYDSMHSYLANVGITGVKVDVIHTLEYISDEFGGRVDLAKAYYKGLSSSLSKNFKGSGLISSMQQCNDFFFLGTDQISMGRVGDDFWFQDPNGDPMGVYWLQGVHMIHCAYNSMWMGQIIQPDWDMFQSDHLCAKFHAGSRAICGGPVYVSDSVGGHDFDLIKKLVYPDGTIPRCQYFALPTRDCIFKNPLFDQKTILKIWNFNKVTIYPLYALLFRQLLFWAWKNHDLNRESNVDERSKKLQMRWTQINPSSSRTLI
;
A
#
# COMPACT_ATOMS: atom_id res chain seq x y z
N MET A 1 -11.53 0.04 6.58
CA MET A 1 -10.62 1.14 6.99
C MET A 1 -11.03 1.84 8.29
N THR A 2 -12.05 1.36 9.00
CA THR A 2 -12.47 1.93 10.31
C THR A 2 -11.84 1.22 11.53
N ALA A 3 -10.96 0.25 11.29
CA ALA A 3 -10.33 -0.55 12.33
C ALA A 3 -9.36 0.29 13.17
N ARG A 4 -9.36 0.04 14.48
CA ARG A 4 -8.50 0.73 15.46
C ARG A 4 -7.63 -0.25 16.21
N LEU A 5 -6.38 0.15 16.48
CA LEU A 5 -5.50 -0.60 17.36
C LEU A 5 -6.10 -0.62 18.77
N HIS A 6 -6.27 -1.80 19.32
CA HIS A 6 -6.67 -1.97 20.73
C HIS A 6 -5.49 -2.41 21.61
N ARG A 7 -4.30 -2.50 21.01
CA ARG A 7 -3.02 -2.88 21.63
C ARG A 7 -1.88 -2.50 20.69
N LEU A 8 -0.67 -2.41 21.23
CA LEU A 8 0.55 -2.02 20.50
C LEU A 8 1.53 -3.19 20.32
N ASP A 9 1.20 -4.36 20.88
CA ASP A 9 1.94 -5.60 20.73
C ASP A 9 1.26 -6.54 19.72
N GLU A 10 1.82 -7.74 19.55
CA GLU A 10 1.34 -8.71 18.59
C GLU A 10 -0.13 -9.14 18.77
N CYS A 11 -0.76 -9.58 17.68
CA CYS A 11 -2.09 -10.16 17.72
C CYS A 11 -2.06 -11.61 18.24
N GLU A 12 -3.25 -12.14 18.55
CA GLU A 12 -3.41 -13.50 19.08
C GLU A 12 -2.81 -14.58 18.18
N LYS A 13 -2.87 -14.40 16.86
CA LYS A 13 -2.28 -15.32 15.89
C LYS A 13 -0.78 -15.52 16.12
N PHE A 14 -0.04 -14.44 16.33
CA PHE A 14 1.40 -14.53 16.58
C PHE A 14 1.72 -15.00 17.99
N ARG A 15 0.95 -14.60 19.02
CA ARG A 15 1.13 -15.13 20.39
C ARG A 15 1.06 -16.65 20.46
N LYS A 16 0.18 -17.25 19.65
CA LYS A 16 0.00 -18.71 19.57
C LYS A 16 1.07 -19.41 18.74
N TYR A 17 1.94 -18.69 18.04
CA TYR A 17 3.02 -19.29 17.27
C TYR A 17 3.98 -20.05 18.19
N ILE A 18 4.37 -21.26 17.78
CA ILE A 18 5.31 -22.10 18.51
C ILE A 18 6.62 -22.15 17.71
N GLY A 19 7.74 -21.87 18.36
CA GLY A 19 9.06 -21.98 17.76
C GLY A 19 9.34 -23.38 17.24
N GLY A 20 9.97 -23.46 16.07
CA GLY A 20 10.20 -24.68 15.30
C GLY A 20 9.06 -25.07 14.36
N SER A 21 7.85 -24.51 14.52
CA SER A 21 6.68 -24.96 13.75
C SER A 21 6.83 -24.83 12.24
N MET A 22 7.57 -23.83 11.73
CA MET A 22 7.80 -23.71 10.28
C MET A 22 9.07 -24.42 9.77
N LEU A 23 9.90 -24.91 10.69
CA LEU A 23 11.16 -25.59 10.39
C LEU A 23 11.00 -27.12 10.37
N GLY A 24 10.02 -27.63 11.12
CA GLY A 24 9.74 -29.05 11.24
C GLY A 24 9.10 -29.67 9.98
N PRO A 25 9.10 -31.00 9.88
CA PRO A 25 8.45 -31.74 8.79
C PRO A 25 6.93 -31.55 8.77
N ASP A 26 6.32 -31.25 9.92
CA ASP A 26 4.89 -31.02 10.11
C ASP A 26 4.50 -29.53 10.00
N ALA A 27 5.22 -28.76 9.17
CA ALA A 27 4.94 -27.34 8.99
C ALA A 27 3.50 -27.12 8.50
N PRO A 28 2.74 -26.14 9.07
CA PRO A 28 1.36 -25.91 8.67
C PRO A 28 1.22 -25.67 7.17
N SER A 29 0.30 -26.41 6.53
CA SER A 29 0.00 -26.22 5.12
C SER A 29 -0.72 -24.89 4.88
N PHE A 30 -0.35 -24.18 3.82
CA PHE A 30 -1.04 -22.98 3.36
C PHE A 30 -1.86 -23.31 2.10
N ASP A 31 -3.16 -23.04 2.09
CA ASP A 31 -3.96 -23.12 0.87
C ASP A 31 -3.90 -21.78 0.12
N PRO A 32 -3.20 -21.69 -1.03
CA PRO A 32 -3.06 -20.45 -1.77
C PRO A 32 -4.37 -19.96 -2.40
N ARG A 33 -5.40 -20.81 -2.48
CA ARG A 33 -6.72 -20.43 -3.01
C ARG A 33 -7.58 -19.72 -1.97
N LYS A 34 -7.38 -20.03 -0.68
CA LYS A 34 -8.21 -19.48 0.39
C LYS A 34 -8.22 -17.95 0.42
N PRO A 35 -7.07 -17.23 0.36
CA PRO A 35 -7.09 -15.78 0.28
C PRO A 35 -7.83 -15.25 -0.94
N LYS A 36 -7.64 -15.88 -2.12
CA LYS A 36 -8.32 -15.47 -3.36
C LYS A 36 -9.84 -15.64 -3.25
N MET A 37 -10.30 -16.73 -2.64
CA MET A 37 -11.73 -16.94 -2.35
C MET A 37 -12.30 -15.91 -1.39
N LEU A 38 -11.57 -15.61 -0.30
CA LEU A 38 -11.98 -14.57 0.67
C LEU A 38 -12.07 -13.19 0.00
N ILE A 39 -11.08 -12.82 -0.81
CA ILE A 39 -11.08 -11.55 -1.55
C ILE A 39 -12.25 -11.51 -2.54
N SER A 40 -12.46 -12.56 -3.33
CA SER A 40 -13.59 -12.64 -4.27
C SER A 40 -14.93 -12.45 -3.55
N LYS A 41 -15.12 -13.12 -2.41
CA LYS A 41 -16.35 -12.99 -1.61
C LYS A 41 -16.49 -11.59 -1.00
N ALA A 42 -15.39 -10.98 -0.56
CA ALA A 42 -15.39 -9.59 -0.07
C ALA A 42 -15.75 -8.59 -1.19
N ILE A 43 -15.28 -8.81 -2.43
CA ILE A 43 -15.66 -7.99 -3.59
C ILE A 43 -17.16 -8.15 -3.91
N GLU A 44 -17.70 -9.37 -3.86
CA GLU A 44 -19.14 -9.60 -4.03
C GLU A 44 -19.97 -8.84 -2.98
N LEU A 45 -19.51 -8.85 -1.73
CA LEU A 45 -20.13 -8.09 -0.65
C LEU A 45 -20.07 -6.59 -0.90
N GLU A 46 -18.91 -6.06 -1.30
CA GLU A 46 -18.74 -4.64 -1.61
C GLU A 46 -19.64 -4.20 -2.77
N HIS A 47 -19.75 -5.01 -3.84
CA HIS A 47 -20.67 -4.73 -4.94
C HIS A 47 -22.13 -4.71 -4.46
N ALA A 48 -22.53 -5.64 -3.59
CA ALA A 48 -23.88 -5.64 -3.02
C ALA A 48 -24.16 -4.38 -2.17
N GLU A 49 -23.17 -3.90 -1.40
CA GLU A 49 -23.27 -2.64 -0.65
C GLU A 49 -23.37 -1.42 -1.60
N LYS A 50 -22.56 -1.39 -2.67
CA LYS A 50 -22.62 -0.34 -3.71
C LYS A 50 -23.97 -0.32 -4.44
N ASP A 51 -24.53 -1.49 -4.74
CA ASP A 51 -25.84 -1.59 -5.42
C ASP A 51 -26.97 -1.05 -4.52
N ARG A 52 -26.93 -1.37 -3.22
CA ARG A 52 -27.84 -0.78 -2.23
C ARG A 52 -27.72 0.74 -2.19
N ASP A 53 -26.50 1.27 -2.14
CA ASP A 53 -26.28 2.71 -2.04
C ASP A 53 -26.77 3.45 -3.29
N LYS A 54 -26.60 2.86 -4.47
CA LYS A 54 -27.19 3.37 -5.72
C LYS A 54 -28.73 3.33 -5.70
N ALA A 55 -29.33 2.30 -5.14
CA ALA A 55 -30.77 2.19 -5.00
C ALA A 55 -31.33 3.30 -4.09
N ILE A 56 -30.68 3.57 -2.95
CA ILE A 56 -31.00 4.69 -2.05
C ILE A 56 -30.94 6.02 -2.81
N GLN A 57 -29.84 6.27 -3.55
CA GLN A 57 -29.67 7.49 -4.33
C GLN A 57 -30.72 7.64 -5.44
N SER A 58 -31.26 6.53 -5.94
CA SER A 58 -32.32 6.50 -6.95
C SER A 58 -33.73 6.61 -6.36
N GLY A 59 -33.86 6.78 -5.03
CA GLY A 59 -35.14 6.96 -4.35
C GLY A 59 -35.90 5.65 -4.06
N VAL A 60 -35.23 4.49 -4.15
CA VAL A 60 -35.83 3.21 -3.75
C VAL A 60 -36.04 3.19 -2.24
N THR A 61 -37.27 2.91 -1.81
CA THR A 61 -37.65 2.90 -0.39
C THR A 61 -37.61 1.52 0.24
N ASP A 62 -37.85 0.46 -0.53
CA ASP A 62 -37.72 -0.93 -0.07
C ASP A 62 -36.33 -1.47 -0.43
N LEU A 63 -35.51 -1.69 0.59
CA LEU A 63 -34.14 -2.17 0.46
C LEU A 63 -33.98 -3.61 0.97
N SER A 64 -35.08 -4.29 1.32
CA SER A 64 -35.07 -5.60 1.97
C SER A 64 -34.25 -6.64 1.20
N GLU A 65 -34.43 -6.74 -0.12
CA GLU A 65 -33.66 -7.65 -0.97
C GLU A 65 -32.15 -7.38 -0.95
N TYR A 66 -31.75 -6.09 -0.93
CA TYR A 66 -30.34 -5.70 -0.86
C TYR A 66 -29.75 -6.07 0.50
N GLU A 67 -30.48 -5.78 1.58
CA GLU A 67 -30.05 -6.09 2.95
C GLU A 67 -29.93 -7.60 3.18
N GLU A 68 -30.87 -8.40 2.66
CA GLU A 68 -30.81 -9.86 2.71
C GLU A 68 -29.59 -10.41 1.95
N LYS A 69 -29.32 -9.88 0.75
CA LYS A 69 -28.15 -10.26 -0.06
C LYS A 69 -26.84 -9.93 0.66
N ILE A 70 -26.72 -8.72 1.21
CA ILE A 70 -25.56 -8.27 1.99
C ILE A 70 -25.36 -9.17 3.22
N LYS A 71 -26.44 -9.46 3.95
CA LYS A 71 -26.40 -10.34 5.13
C LYS A 71 -25.94 -11.75 4.76
N LYS A 72 -26.45 -12.31 3.67
CA LYS A 72 -26.03 -13.62 3.16
C LYS A 72 -24.54 -13.64 2.82
N PHE A 73 -24.06 -12.64 2.07
CA PHE A 73 -22.64 -12.56 1.72
C PHE A 73 -21.73 -12.36 2.95
N LYS A 74 -22.16 -11.60 3.95
CA LYS A 74 -21.45 -11.50 5.25
C LYS A 74 -21.35 -12.86 5.94
N GLN A 75 -22.46 -13.60 6.03
CA GLN A 75 -22.47 -14.94 6.64
C GLN A 75 -21.58 -15.93 5.89
N GLU A 76 -21.62 -15.92 4.55
CA GLU A 76 -20.75 -16.76 3.72
C GLU A 76 -19.27 -16.42 3.93
N LEU A 77 -18.93 -15.13 3.99
CA LEU A 77 -17.58 -14.65 4.24
C LEU A 77 -17.08 -15.07 5.64
N ASP A 78 -17.91 -14.89 6.67
CA ASP A 78 -17.58 -15.27 8.06
C ASP A 78 -17.37 -16.79 8.18
N ALA A 79 -18.20 -17.59 7.50
CA ALA A 79 -18.04 -19.04 7.47
C ALA A 79 -16.71 -19.47 6.82
N MET A 80 -16.24 -18.75 5.78
CA MET A 80 -14.93 -18.99 5.16
C MET A 80 -13.76 -18.70 6.11
N PHE A 81 -13.92 -17.74 7.04
CA PHE A 81 -12.93 -17.50 8.11
C PHE A 81 -12.93 -18.63 9.14
N GLY A 82 -14.10 -19.08 9.61
CA GLY A 82 -14.25 -20.06 10.69
C GLY A 82 -13.91 -21.53 10.35
N GLY A 83 -13.76 -21.89 9.07
CA GLY A 83 -13.65 -23.30 8.65
C GLY A 83 -12.34 -24.04 8.94
N ASN A 84 -11.28 -23.40 9.46
CA ASN A 84 -9.94 -24.04 9.59
C ASN A 84 -9.28 -23.93 10.98
N GLU A 85 -9.99 -23.54 12.03
CA GLU A 85 -9.46 -23.67 13.40
C GLU A 85 -9.84 -25.03 14.01
N SER A 86 -9.45 -26.13 13.36
CA SER A 86 -9.36 -27.42 14.03
C SER A 86 -8.11 -27.43 14.91
N SER A 87 -8.32 -27.01 16.14
CA SER A 87 -7.61 -27.41 17.36
C SER A 87 -6.59 -28.53 17.20
N SER A 88 -5.33 -28.19 16.97
CA SER A 88 -4.20 -29.02 17.41
C SER A 88 -4.03 -28.76 18.91
N SER A 89 -4.64 -29.62 19.73
CA SER A 89 -4.41 -29.67 21.16
C SER A 89 -2.95 -30.03 21.41
N GLY A 90 -2.12 -29.02 21.68
CA GLY A 90 -0.75 -29.19 22.11
C GLY A 90 -0.72 -29.94 23.45
N GLN A 91 -0.29 -31.20 23.41
CA GLN A 91 0.12 -31.93 24.60
C GLN A 91 1.28 -31.18 25.25
N GLY A 92 1.06 -30.67 26.45
CA GLY A 92 2.10 -30.04 27.26
C GLY A 92 3.17 -31.07 27.62
N CYS A 93 4.40 -30.85 27.13
CA CYS A 93 5.58 -31.51 27.66
C CYS A 93 5.94 -30.84 28.98
N GLY A 94 5.56 -31.49 30.08
CA GLY A 94 6.06 -31.16 31.41
C GLY A 94 7.54 -31.53 31.50
N SER A 95 8.34 -30.62 32.06
CA SER A 95 9.79 -30.73 32.31
C SER A 95 10.69 -30.29 31.15
N CYS A 96 10.85 -28.98 31.01
CA CYS A 96 12.15 -28.31 30.85
C CYS A 96 11.92 -26.80 31.00
N SER A 97 12.91 -26.07 31.52
CA SER A 97 12.88 -24.61 31.72
C SER A 97 12.94 -23.84 30.39
N CYS A 98 12.01 -24.07 29.46
CA CYS A 98 11.90 -23.35 28.20
C CYS A 98 11.02 -22.12 28.38
N THR A 99 11.68 -21.05 28.80
CA THR A 99 11.20 -19.68 29.02
C THR A 99 10.55 -19.08 27.76
N ALA A 100 9.84 -17.96 27.90
CA ALA A 100 9.03 -17.24 26.89
C ALA A 100 9.63 -17.00 25.47
N GLU A 101 10.85 -17.41 25.20
CA GLU A 101 11.53 -17.31 23.90
C GLU A 101 11.07 -18.32 22.85
N ASN A 102 10.25 -19.31 23.21
CA ASN A 102 9.78 -20.35 22.28
C ASN A 102 8.38 -20.12 21.72
N TYR A 103 7.76 -18.98 21.98
CA TYR A 103 6.45 -18.62 21.44
C TYR A 103 6.44 -17.18 20.91
N GLY A 104 5.34 -16.79 20.26
CA GLY A 104 5.14 -15.41 19.85
C GLY A 104 5.88 -15.03 18.55
N MET A 105 5.74 -13.76 18.19
CA MET A 105 6.39 -13.12 17.04
C MET A 105 7.91 -13.25 17.10
N LYS A 106 8.51 -13.23 18.30
CA LYS A 106 9.96 -13.41 18.47
C LYS A 106 10.44 -14.80 18.04
N ALA A 107 9.67 -15.84 18.37
CA ALA A 107 9.97 -17.19 17.87
C ALA A 107 9.78 -17.27 16.35
N PHE A 108 8.74 -16.62 15.82
CA PHE A 108 8.48 -16.59 14.38
C PHE A 108 9.59 -15.90 13.56
N THR A 109 10.05 -14.72 13.97
CA THR A 109 11.12 -14.01 13.26
C THR A 109 12.46 -14.75 13.36
N ARG A 110 12.75 -15.41 14.48
CA ARG A 110 13.90 -16.30 14.62
C ARG A 110 13.83 -17.44 13.62
N ASP A 111 12.70 -18.11 13.53
CA ASP A 111 12.51 -19.23 12.61
C ASP A 111 12.57 -18.80 11.14
N LEU A 112 12.03 -17.62 10.80
CA LEU A 112 12.17 -17.02 9.48
C LEU A 112 13.64 -16.88 9.08
N ARG A 113 14.47 -16.30 9.95
CA ARG A 113 15.91 -16.13 9.71
C ARG A 113 16.68 -17.45 9.73
N ALA A 114 16.21 -18.42 10.52
CA ALA A 114 16.76 -19.76 10.50
C ALA A 114 16.53 -20.45 9.15
N LYS A 115 15.32 -20.31 8.59
CA LYS A 115 14.91 -20.88 7.30
C LYS A 115 15.54 -20.17 6.11
N PHE A 116 15.53 -18.84 6.12
CA PHE A 116 15.96 -17.99 5.02
C PHE A 116 17.25 -17.27 5.40
N LYS A 117 18.40 -17.89 5.10
CA LYS A 117 19.73 -17.38 5.50
C LYS A 117 20.11 -16.04 4.87
N GLY A 118 19.47 -15.66 3.76
CA GLY A 118 19.62 -14.35 3.12
C GLY A 118 18.54 -13.33 3.52
N LEU A 119 17.76 -13.59 4.58
CA LEU A 119 16.79 -12.62 5.10
C LEU A 119 17.48 -11.65 6.05
N ASP A 120 17.83 -10.47 5.52
CA ASP A 120 18.48 -9.40 6.29
C ASP A 120 17.49 -8.63 7.15
N ASP A 121 16.35 -8.25 6.57
CA ASP A 121 15.41 -7.32 7.17
C ASP A 121 13.98 -7.85 7.20
N ILE A 122 13.25 -7.49 8.26
CA ILE A 122 11.81 -7.79 8.39
C ILE A 122 11.13 -6.48 8.75
N TYR A 123 10.22 -6.04 7.89
CA TYR A 123 9.50 -4.77 8.06
C TYR A 123 8.02 -5.03 8.39
N VAL A 124 7.42 -4.13 9.18
CA VAL A 124 5.98 -4.16 9.50
C VAL A 124 5.30 -2.87 9.05
N TRP A 125 4.10 -3.00 8.48
CA TRP A 125 3.28 -1.85 8.09
C TRP A 125 2.43 -1.34 9.26
N HIS A 126 2.30 -0.03 9.40
CA HIS A 126 1.25 0.61 10.19
C HIS A 126 0.87 1.97 9.60
N ALA A 127 -0.32 2.48 9.93
CA ALA A 127 -0.69 3.86 9.59
C ALA A 127 -0.05 4.84 10.58
N LEU A 128 0.13 6.11 10.20
CA LEU A 128 0.75 7.11 11.06
C LEU A 128 0.08 7.19 12.44
N CYS A 129 -1.25 7.17 12.50
CA CYS A 129 -2.00 7.18 13.76
C CYS A 129 -2.26 5.78 14.36
N GLY A 130 -1.60 4.73 13.86
CA GLY A 130 -1.73 3.35 14.34
C GLY A 130 -2.31 2.41 13.27
N ALA A 131 -3.62 2.16 13.32
CA ALA A 131 -4.35 1.54 12.22
C ALA A 131 -5.03 2.62 11.36
N TRP A 132 -5.73 2.23 10.28
CA TRP A 132 -6.48 3.17 9.43
C TRP A 132 -7.42 4.08 10.23
N GLY A 133 -8.09 3.56 11.27
CA GLY A 133 -8.96 4.34 12.16
C GLY A 133 -8.28 4.86 13.43
N GLY A 134 -6.95 4.73 13.55
CA GLY A 134 -6.17 5.18 14.70
C GLY A 134 -6.07 4.15 15.86
N VAL A 135 -5.93 4.66 17.08
CA VAL A 135 -5.92 3.89 18.34
C VAL A 135 -7.30 3.94 19.01
N ARG A 136 -7.75 2.83 19.56
CA ARG A 136 -9.04 2.72 20.25
C ARG A 136 -8.94 3.41 21.63
N PRO A 137 -9.85 4.35 21.95
CA PRO A 137 -9.95 4.92 23.30
C PRO A 137 -10.04 3.84 24.38
N ASP A 138 -9.40 4.10 25.51
CA ASP A 138 -9.41 3.25 26.72
C ASP A 138 -8.84 1.83 26.55
N ALA A 139 -8.28 1.50 25.38
CA ALA A 139 -7.73 0.17 25.11
C ALA A 139 -6.24 0.05 25.45
N THR A 140 -5.55 1.18 25.63
CA THR A 140 -4.13 1.25 25.94
C THR A 140 -3.88 2.30 27.02
N HIS A 141 -2.63 2.47 27.46
CA HIS A 141 -2.25 3.53 28.39
C HIS A 141 -2.22 4.93 27.76
N LEU A 142 -2.35 5.02 26.43
CA LEU A 142 -2.31 6.27 25.68
C LEU A 142 -3.67 6.97 25.73
N ASN A 143 -3.67 8.29 25.91
CA ASN A 143 -4.85 9.13 25.82
C ASN A 143 -5.21 9.33 24.33
N SER A 144 -6.09 8.48 23.82
CA SER A 144 -6.61 8.60 22.45
C SER A 144 -8.08 9.01 22.42
N LYS A 145 -8.45 9.92 21.53
CA LYS A 145 -9.83 10.37 21.29
C LYS A 145 -10.19 10.18 19.82
N VAL A 146 -11.42 9.74 19.53
CA VAL A 146 -11.91 9.71 18.15
C VAL A 146 -12.23 11.14 17.70
N ILE A 147 -11.44 11.63 16.74
CA ILE A 147 -11.60 12.94 16.13
C ILE A 147 -12.38 12.78 14.82
N PRO A 148 -13.53 13.46 14.67
CA PRO A 148 -14.23 13.53 13.40
C PRO A 148 -13.32 14.10 12.32
N CYS A 149 -13.27 13.46 11.15
CA CYS A 149 -12.43 13.90 10.05
C CYS A 149 -13.19 14.91 9.19
N LYS A 150 -12.53 16.03 8.88
CA LYS A 150 -13.10 17.08 8.03
C LYS A 150 -12.29 17.20 6.75
N VAL A 151 -12.94 17.00 5.62
CA VAL A 151 -12.32 17.16 4.30
C VAL A 151 -12.20 18.66 4.00
N SER A 152 -11.01 19.11 3.59
CA SER A 152 -10.80 20.50 3.18
C SER A 152 -11.48 20.77 1.82
N PRO A 153 -11.94 22.00 1.52
CA PRO A 153 -12.55 22.30 0.22
C PRO A 153 -11.66 21.98 -0.98
N GLY A 154 -10.34 22.10 -0.80
CA GLY A 154 -9.36 21.74 -1.83
C GLY A 154 -9.37 20.25 -2.13
N LEU A 155 -9.37 19.41 -1.09
CA LEU A 155 -9.41 17.96 -1.23
C LEU A 155 -10.79 17.45 -1.69
N ASP A 156 -11.87 18.08 -1.24
CA ASP A 156 -13.25 17.81 -1.70
C ASP A 156 -13.41 18.10 -3.21
N GLY A 157 -12.60 19.02 -3.74
CA GLY A 157 -12.51 19.29 -5.17
C GLY A 157 -11.72 18.24 -5.98
N THR A 158 -11.13 17.24 -5.33
CA THR A 158 -10.35 16.17 -5.99
C THR A 158 -11.19 14.91 -6.23
N MET A 159 -10.53 13.79 -6.59
CA MET A 159 -11.22 12.53 -6.84
C MET A 159 -11.79 11.94 -5.55
N THR A 160 -13.05 11.49 -5.59
CA THR A 160 -13.64 10.72 -4.49
C THR A 160 -12.87 9.41 -4.29
N ASP A 161 -12.38 9.21 -3.08
CA ASP A 161 -11.60 8.05 -2.69
C ASP A 161 -12.30 7.26 -1.57
N LEU A 162 -12.36 5.93 -1.71
CA LEU A 162 -13.06 5.06 -0.75
C LEU A 162 -12.39 5.10 0.63
N ALA A 163 -11.06 5.25 0.71
CA ALA A 163 -10.36 5.35 1.97
C ALA A 163 -10.72 6.64 2.70
N VAL A 164 -10.79 7.75 1.99
CA VAL A 164 -11.26 9.03 2.55
C VAL A 164 -12.69 8.91 3.06
N VAL A 165 -13.61 8.34 2.27
CA VAL A 165 -15.01 8.12 2.69
C VAL A 165 -15.07 7.34 4.00
N LYS A 166 -14.30 6.25 4.11
CA LYS A 166 -14.30 5.40 5.32
C LYS A 166 -13.61 6.06 6.52
N ILE A 167 -12.61 6.91 6.29
CA ILE A 167 -11.99 7.73 7.35
C ILE A 167 -12.98 8.78 7.86
N VAL A 168 -13.72 9.45 6.97
CA VAL A 168 -14.77 10.41 7.36
C VAL A 168 -15.90 9.74 8.13
N GLU A 169 -16.37 8.58 7.67
CA GLU A 169 -17.38 7.77 8.36
C GLU A 169 -16.93 7.37 9.77
N GLY A 170 -15.69 6.92 9.91
CA GLY A 170 -15.17 6.37 11.16
C GLY A 170 -14.66 7.41 12.15
N GLY A 171 -14.06 8.50 11.68
CA GLY A 171 -13.15 9.34 12.45
C GLY A 171 -11.83 8.62 12.81
N ILE A 172 -10.86 9.35 13.31
CA ILE A 172 -9.53 8.81 13.68
C ILE A 172 -9.35 8.86 15.18
N GLY A 173 -9.03 7.73 15.78
CA GLY A 173 -8.57 7.64 17.16
C GLY A 173 -7.16 8.22 17.29
N LEU A 174 -7.08 9.53 17.47
CA LEU A 174 -5.83 10.26 17.56
C LEU A 174 -5.30 10.18 18.99
N VAL A 175 -4.04 9.74 19.14
CA VAL A 175 -3.32 9.84 20.42
C VAL A 175 -2.97 11.31 20.66
N HIS A 176 -3.17 11.81 21.87
CA HIS A 176 -2.84 13.20 22.20
C HIS A 176 -1.39 13.52 21.80
N PRO A 177 -1.12 14.66 21.13
CA PRO A 177 0.22 14.97 20.59
C PRO A 177 1.34 14.94 21.63
N ASP A 178 1.05 15.27 22.89
CA ASP A 178 2.02 15.18 24.00
C ASP A 178 2.51 13.74 24.27
N GLN A 179 1.77 12.72 23.81
CA GLN A 179 2.13 11.30 23.92
C GLN A 179 2.56 10.69 22.57
N ALA A 180 2.82 11.49 21.53
CA ALA A 180 3.22 10.96 20.23
C ALA A 180 4.52 10.14 20.30
N GLU A 181 5.49 10.56 21.11
CA GLU A 181 6.75 9.82 21.30
C GLU A 181 6.52 8.48 22.01
N ASP A 182 5.76 8.48 23.11
CA ASP A 182 5.39 7.27 23.85
C ASP A 182 4.61 6.28 22.96
N PHE A 183 3.71 6.79 22.13
CA PHE A 183 2.95 5.99 21.18
C PHE A 183 3.84 5.22 20.21
N TYR A 184 4.77 5.91 19.53
CA TYR A 184 5.66 5.24 18.59
C TYR A 184 6.67 4.36 19.29
N ASP A 185 7.26 4.80 20.40
CA ASP A 185 8.25 4.00 21.14
C ASP A 185 7.63 2.73 21.73
N SER A 186 6.42 2.81 22.28
CA SER A 186 5.69 1.63 22.78
C SER A 186 5.46 0.58 21.70
N MET A 187 5.16 1.00 20.47
CA MET A 187 4.96 0.09 19.34
C MET A 187 6.31 -0.43 18.79
N HIS A 188 7.26 0.47 18.52
CA HIS A 188 8.51 0.15 17.83
C HIS A 188 9.50 -0.58 18.72
N SER A 189 9.55 -0.29 20.02
CA SER A 189 10.40 -1.03 20.96
C SER A 189 9.97 -2.49 21.08
N TYR A 190 8.66 -2.76 21.08
CA TYR A 190 8.14 -4.12 21.01
C TYR A 190 8.57 -4.80 19.69
N LEU A 191 8.34 -4.14 18.55
CA LEU A 191 8.72 -4.67 17.23
C LEU A 191 10.22 -4.99 17.14
N ALA A 192 11.08 -4.06 17.57
CA ALA A 192 12.53 -4.25 17.60
C ALA A 192 12.92 -5.43 18.51
N ASN A 193 12.33 -5.54 19.70
CA ASN A 193 12.59 -6.64 20.63
C ASN A 193 12.21 -8.03 20.08
N VAL A 194 11.20 -8.09 19.19
CA VAL A 194 10.81 -9.33 18.51
C VAL A 194 11.51 -9.53 17.16
N GLY A 195 12.55 -8.74 16.83
CA GLY A 195 13.42 -8.97 15.67
C GLY A 195 12.98 -8.32 14.35
N ILE A 196 12.01 -7.40 14.40
CA ILE A 196 11.66 -6.51 13.29
C ILE A 196 12.74 -5.43 13.17
N THR A 197 13.13 -5.08 11.95
CA THR A 197 14.24 -4.15 11.69
C THR A 197 13.81 -2.82 11.09
N GLY A 198 12.54 -2.69 10.71
CA GLY A 198 11.98 -1.43 10.25
C GLY A 198 10.47 -1.47 10.08
N VAL A 199 9.91 -0.34 9.64
CA VAL A 199 8.48 -0.16 9.44
C VAL A 199 8.17 0.51 8.10
N LYS A 200 7.00 0.22 7.55
CA LYS A 200 6.37 1.03 6.51
C LYS A 200 5.26 1.86 7.18
N VAL A 201 5.41 3.18 7.20
CA VAL A 201 4.41 4.09 7.79
C VAL A 201 3.59 4.71 6.69
N ASP A 202 2.28 4.52 6.78
CA ASP A 202 1.33 4.88 5.74
C ASP A 202 0.29 5.88 6.24
N VAL A 203 -0.55 6.36 5.32
CA VAL A 203 -1.63 7.31 5.65
C VAL A 203 -1.08 8.57 6.35
N ILE A 204 0.15 8.99 6.00
CA ILE A 204 0.86 10.07 6.71
C ILE A 204 0.08 11.39 6.62
N HIS A 205 -0.53 11.65 5.46
CA HIS A 205 -1.30 12.86 5.22
C HIS A 205 -2.58 12.97 6.09
N THR A 206 -2.91 11.94 6.86
CA THR A 206 -4.14 11.91 7.68
C THR A 206 -4.24 13.06 8.70
N LEU A 207 -3.11 13.65 9.11
CA LEU A 207 -3.09 14.77 10.04
C LEU A 207 -3.85 15.99 9.50
N GLU A 208 -3.97 16.16 8.17
CA GLU A 208 -4.75 17.25 7.59
C GLU A 208 -6.21 17.23 8.06
N TYR A 209 -6.81 16.04 8.20
CA TYR A 209 -8.24 15.89 8.49
C TYR A 209 -8.63 16.22 9.94
N ILE A 210 -7.67 16.22 10.87
CA ILE A 210 -7.91 16.11 12.32
C ILE A 210 -7.13 17.14 13.15
N SER A 211 -6.58 18.16 12.51
CA SER A 211 -5.64 19.08 13.14
C SER A 211 -6.24 20.35 13.77
N ASP A 212 -7.53 20.63 13.55
CA ASP A 212 -8.19 21.88 13.95
C ASP A 212 -8.04 22.19 15.46
N GLU A 213 -8.11 21.17 16.34
CA GLU A 213 -8.00 21.34 17.80
C GLU A 213 -6.55 21.33 18.33
N PHE A 214 -5.55 21.16 17.46
CA PHE A 214 -4.15 20.86 17.86
C PHE A 214 -3.12 21.83 17.28
N GLY A 215 -3.47 23.12 17.20
CA GLY A 215 -2.59 24.15 16.60
C GLY A 215 -2.53 24.09 15.07
N GLY A 216 -3.47 23.37 14.45
CA GLY A 216 -3.50 23.14 13.01
C GLY A 216 -2.45 22.13 12.55
N ARG A 217 -2.44 21.88 11.25
CA ARG A 217 -1.65 20.80 10.64
C ARG A 217 -0.16 20.86 10.98
N VAL A 218 0.41 22.06 11.07
CA VAL A 218 1.84 22.26 11.31
C VAL A 218 2.26 21.83 12.71
N ASP A 219 1.55 22.25 13.76
CA ASP A 219 1.96 21.94 15.14
C ASP A 219 1.66 20.48 15.49
N LEU A 220 0.55 19.92 14.99
CA LEU A 220 0.29 18.49 15.10
C LEU A 220 1.36 17.65 14.38
N ALA A 221 1.75 18.04 13.15
CA ALA A 221 2.80 17.38 12.39
C ALA A 221 4.16 17.42 13.09
N LYS A 222 4.55 18.55 13.70
CA LYS A 222 5.79 18.64 14.49
C LYS A 222 5.82 17.60 15.62
N ALA A 223 4.73 17.48 16.37
CA ALA A 223 4.65 16.54 17.49
C ALA A 223 4.76 15.09 17.00
N TYR A 224 3.97 14.73 15.98
CA TYR A 224 3.93 13.37 15.43
C TYR A 224 5.24 12.98 14.74
N TYR A 225 5.81 13.83 13.89
CA TYR A 225 7.07 13.55 13.22
C TYR A 225 8.25 13.53 14.19
N LYS A 226 8.27 14.38 15.22
CA LYS A 226 9.27 14.28 16.29
C LYS A 226 9.19 12.93 17.00
N GLY A 227 7.99 12.52 17.43
CA GLY A 227 7.80 11.23 18.10
C GLY A 227 8.23 10.05 17.22
N LEU A 228 7.86 10.08 15.93
CA LEU A 228 8.24 9.06 14.96
C LEU A 228 9.76 9.02 14.78
N SER A 229 10.41 10.15 14.52
CA SER A 229 11.86 10.25 14.36
C SER A 229 12.64 9.80 15.59
N SER A 230 12.20 10.20 16.79
CA SER A 230 12.79 9.75 18.06
C SER A 230 12.72 8.22 18.19
N SER A 231 11.56 7.64 17.92
CA SER A 231 11.36 6.19 17.98
C SER A 231 12.20 5.44 16.96
N LEU A 232 12.25 5.91 15.70
CA LEU A 232 13.07 5.30 14.64
C LEU A 232 14.56 5.32 15.00
N SER A 233 15.05 6.44 15.52
CA SER A 233 16.44 6.59 15.96
C SER A 233 16.79 5.59 17.06
N LYS A 234 15.90 5.43 18.03
CA LYS A 234 16.08 4.53 19.18
C LYS A 234 15.97 3.06 18.80
N ASN A 235 14.96 2.70 18.02
CA ASN A 235 14.56 1.29 17.85
C ASN A 235 15.06 0.67 16.53
N PHE A 236 15.31 1.48 15.49
CA PHE A 236 15.69 1.01 14.15
C PHE A 236 16.90 1.73 13.56
N LYS A 237 17.80 2.25 14.41
CA LYS A 237 19.04 2.94 14.01
C LYS A 237 18.82 4.14 13.06
N GLY A 238 17.62 4.73 13.07
CA GLY A 238 17.25 5.91 12.28
C GLY A 238 16.82 5.61 10.84
N SER A 239 17.30 4.55 10.18
CA SER A 239 17.04 4.31 8.75
C SER A 239 15.94 3.28 8.44
N GLY A 240 15.31 2.68 9.46
CA GLY A 240 14.34 1.60 9.31
C GLY A 240 12.93 2.05 8.91
N LEU A 241 12.78 2.96 7.94
CA LEU A 241 11.47 3.47 7.55
C LEU A 241 11.27 3.57 6.03
N ILE A 242 10.09 3.15 5.57
CA ILE A 242 9.52 3.50 4.26
C ILE A 242 8.25 4.33 4.51
N SER A 243 8.18 5.55 3.96
CA SER A 243 6.97 6.39 4.07
C SER A 243 6.00 6.18 2.91
N SER A 244 4.70 6.32 3.20
CA SER A 244 3.61 6.17 2.23
C SER A 244 2.48 7.16 2.51
N MET A 245 1.80 7.60 1.45
CA MET A 245 0.78 8.66 1.46
C MET A 245 1.25 9.97 2.15
N GLN A 246 2.47 10.40 1.85
CA GLN A 246 3.18 11.50 2.52
C GLN A 246 3.35 12.75 1.64
N GLN A 247 2.59 12.89 0.56
CA GLN A 247 2.76 13.92 -0.47
C GLN A 247 2.26 15.31 -0.04
N CYS A 248 2.74 15.82 1.09
CA CYS A 248 2.38 17.12 1.64
C CYS A 248 3.59 17.91 2.14
N ASN A 249 3.52 19.25 2.03
CA ASN A 249 4.67 20.13 2.30
C ASN A 249 5.22 19.96 3.72
N ASP A 250 4.34 19.87 4.71
CA ASP A 250 4.69 19.64 6.11
C ASP A 250 5.51 18.35 6.29
N PHE A 251 5.20 17.26 5.58
CA PHE A 251 6.04 16.07 5.60
C PHE A 251 7.44 16.36 5.03
N PHE A 252 7.54 17.01 3.86
CA PHE A 252 8.84 17.28 3.23
C PHE A 252 9.72 18.23 4.03
N PHE A 253 9.13 19.17 4.78
CA PHE A 253 9.87 20.12 5.60
C PHE A 253 10.16 19.63 7.02
N LEU A 254 9.30 18.78 7.60
CA LEU A 254 9.38 18.39 9.02
C LEU A 254 9.62 16.89 9.23
N GLY A 255 9.09 16.05 8.35
CA GLY A 255 9.17 14.60 8.46
C GLY A 255 10.48 14.01 7.94
N THR A 256 11.17 14.68 7.03
CA THR A 256 12.32 14.09 6.29
C THR A 256 13.64 14.04 7.07
N ASP A 257 13.68 14.47 8.33
CA ASP A 257 14.88 14.42 9.18
C ASP A 257 15.43 12.99 9.36
N GLN A 258 14.56 12.01 9.63
CA GLN A 258 14.90 10.58 9.69
C GLN A 258 14.32 9.77 8.52
N ILE A 259 13.42 10.37 7.74
CA ILE A 259 12.63 9.65 6.73
C ILE A 259 13.26 9.86 5.36
N SER A 260 14.09 8.90 4.94
CA SER A 260 14.90 9.03 3.72
C SER A 260 14.31 8.35 2.47
N MET A 261 13.19 7.63 2.59
CA MET A 261 12.54 6.92 1.48
C MET A 261 11.02 7.06 1.56
N GLY A 262 10.38 7.23 0.41
CA GLY A 262 8.92 7.30 0.37
C GLY A 262 8.30 7.04 -0.98
N ARG A 263 7.07 6.51 -0.96
CA ARG A 263 6.25 6.24 -2.13
C ARG A 263 6.02 7.52 -2.94
N VAL A 264 6.32 7.50 -4.23
CA VAL A 264 6.15 8.67 -5.11
C VAL A 264 4.92 8.57 -6.01
N GLY A 265 4.25 7.42 -6.07
CA GLY A 265 3.04 7.21 -6.86
C GLY A 265 1.92 6.62 -6.03
N ASP A 266 0.73 6.60 -6.63
CA ASP A 266 -0.43 5.84 -6.15
C ASP A 266 -0.12 4.33 -6.11
N ASP A 267 -1.00 3.53 -5.53
CA ASP A 267 -0.80 2.08 -5.40
C ASP A 267 -0.72 1.37 -6.75
N PHE A 268 0.07 0.30 -6.80
CA PHE A 268 -0.07 -0.69 -7.86
C PHE A 268 -1.43 -1.41 -7.74
N TRP A 269 -2.29 -1.18 -8.72
CA TRP A 269 -3.58 -1.86 -8.84
C TRP A 269 -3.48 -3.06 -9.77
N PHE A 270 -3.63 -4.28 -9.24
CA PHE A 270 -3.62 -5.52 -10.05
C PHE A 270 -4.93 -5.73 -10.84
N GLN A 271 -6.00 -5.03 -10.46
CA GLN A 271 -7.30 -5.05 -11.12
C GLN A 271 -7.95 -3.68 -11.00
N ASP A 272 -8.78 -3.33 -11.97
CA ASP A 272 -9.59 -2.12 -11.92
C ASP A 272 -10.67 -2.20 -10.82
N PRO A 273 -10.74 -1.22 -9.90
CA PRO A 273 -11.70 -1.26 -8.79
C PRO A 273 -13.16 -1.06 -9.23
N ASN A 274 -13.40 -0.62 -10.47
CA ASN A 274 -14.72 -0.44 -11.06
C ASN A 274 -15.05 -1.53 -12.10
N GLY A 275 -14.19 -2.54 -12.24
CA GLY A 275 -14.39 -3.66 -13.15
C GLY A 275 -14.18 -3.32 -14.63
N ASP A 276 -13.53 -2.20 -14.98
CA ASP A 276 -13.17 -1.92 -16.37
C ASP A 276 -12.15 -2.95 -16.88
N PRO A 277 -12.47 -3.76 -17.92
CA PRO A 277 -11.52 -4.73 -18.47
C PRO A 277 -10.23 -4.08 -18.96
N MET A 278 -10.25 -2.80 -19.34
CA MET A 278 -9.06 -2.04 -19.77
C MET A 278 -8.34 -1.34 -18.62
N GLY A 279 -8.92 -1.29 -17.42
CA GLY A 279 -8.29 -0.70 -16.25
C GLY A 279 -7.02 -1.39 -15.83
N VAL A 280 -6.94 -2.71 -16.01
CA VAL A 280 -5.72 -3.49 -15.78
C VAL A 280 -4.51 -2.98 -16.57
N TYR A 281 -4.70 -2.27 -17.68
CA TYR A 281 -3.63 -1.70 -18.50
C TYR A 281 -3.41 -0.21 -18.23
N TRP A 282 -4.48 0.60 -18.25
CA TRP A 282 -4.31 2.06 -18.15
C TRP A 282 -3.85 2.48 -16.75
N LEU A 283 -4.28 1.79 -15.69
CA LEU A 283 -3.81 2.03 -14.31
C LEU A 283 -2.29 1.89 -14.20
N GLN A 284 -1.70 0.95 -14.96
CA GLN A 284 -0.25 0.75 -14.96
C GLN A 284 0.49 1.90 -15.64
N GLY A 285 -0.10 2.45 -16.71
CA GLY A 285 0.42 3.63 -17.38
C GLY A 285 0.38 4.86 -16.48
N VAL A 286 -0.75 5.08 -15.78
CA VAL A 286 -0.93 6.16 -14.81
C VAL A 286 0.06 6.02 -13.66
N HIS A 287 0.20 4.82 -13.09
CA HIS A 287 1.17 4.55 -12.03
C HIS A 287 2.59 4.95 -12.41
N MET A 288 3.03 4.61 -13.62
CA MET A 288 4.39 4.97 -14.09
C MET A 288 4.56 6.46 -14.34
N ILE A 289 3.51 7.15 -14.79
CA ILE A 289 3.56 8.60 -14.96
C ILE A 289 3.61 9.30 -13.62
N HIS A 290 2.78 8.90 -12.65
CA HIS A 290 2.85 9.42 -11.28
C HIS A 290 4.24 9.20 -10.69
N CYS A 291 4.76 7.97 -10.72
CA CYS A 291 6.08 7.66 -10.18
C CYS A 291 7.19 8.49 -10.84
N ALA A 292 7.23 8.57 -12.18
CA ALA A 292 8.28 9.29 -12.90
C ALA A 292 8.20 10.81 -12.65
N TYR A 293 7.03 11.42 -12.78
CA TYR A 293 6.88 12.86 -12.64
C TYR A 293 7.07 13.32 -11.20
N ASN A 294 6.49 12.61 -10.23
CA ASN A 294 6.67 12.95 -8.82
C ASN A 294 8.13 12.74 -8.37
N SER A 295 8.85 11.78 -8.96
CA SER A 295 10.30 11.62 -8.72
C SER A 295 11.11 12.87 -9.12
N MET A 296 10.65 13.69 -10.08
CA MET A 296 11.33 14.94 -10.44
C MET A 296 11.42 15.90 -9.26
N TRP A 297 10.33 16.01 -8.49
CA TRP A 297 10.23 16.90 -7.33
C TRP A 297 10.69 16.21 -6.05
N MET A 298 10.08 15.06 -5.71
CA MET A 298 10.31 14.36 -4.44
C MET A 298 11.73 13.80 -4.33
N GLY A 299 12.32 13.38 -5.46
CA GLY A 299 13.67 12.82 -5.51
C GLY A 299 14.77 13.80 -5.05
N GLN A 300 14.48 15.11 -4.99
CA GLN A 300 15.42 16.11 -4.46
C GLN A 300 15.48 16.11 -2.93
N ILE A 301 14.58 15.40 -2.25
CA ILE A 301 14.43 15.42 -0.79
C ILE A 301 14.53 14.01 -0.21
N ILE A 302 13.87 13.02 -0.83
CA ILE A 302 13.84 11.63 -0.37
C ILE A 302 14.09 10.66 -1.52
N GLN A 303 14.52 9.45 -1.22
CA GLN A 303 14.64 8.37 -2.19
C GLN A 303 13.23 7.94 -2.68
N PRO A 304 12.95 8.00 -4.00
CA PRO A 304 11.69 7.54 -4.55
C PRO A 304 11.49 6.03 -4.41
N ASP A 305 10.32 5.65 -3.88
CA ASP A 305 9.78 4.29 -3.92
C ASP A 305 8.65 4.21 -4.95
N TRP A 306 8.83 3.34 -5.95
CA TRP A 306 7.90 3.14 -7.08
C TRP A 306 6.86 2.05 -6.83
N ASP A 307 6.78 1.56 -5.58
CA ASP A 307 5.87 0.52 -5.12
C ASP A 307 6.21 -0.90 -5.58
N MET A 308 5.53 -1.86 -4.95
CA MET A 308 5.49 -3.26 -5.36
C MET A 308 4.82 -3.50 -6.72
N PHE A 309 5.01 -4.69 -7.27
CA PHE A 309 4.24 -5.20 -8.40
C PHE A 309 4.05 -6.71 -8.27
N GLN A 310 3.11 -7.27 -9.03
CA GLN A 310 2.95 -8.72 -9.16
C GLN A 310 3.68 -9.23 -10.40
N SER A 311 4.54 -10.23 -10.23
CA SER A 311 5.34 -10.84 -11.29
C SER A 311 4.54 -11.73 -12.24
N ASP A 312 3.38 -12.24 -11.80
CA ASP A 312 2.40 -12.95 -12.64
C ASP A 312 1.33 -12.03 -13.25
N HIS A 313 1.39 -10.72 -12.98
CA HIS A 313 0.46 -9.77 -13.57
C HIS A 313 0.64 -9.68 -15.09
N LEU A 314 -0.45 -9.40 -15.80
CA LEU A 314 -0.42 -9.28 -17.26
C LEU A 314 0.55 -8.19 -17.76
N CYS A 315 0.79 -7.17 -16.93
CA CYS A 315 1.74 -6.09 -17.20
C CYS A 315 3.09 -6.27 -16.47
N ALA A 316 3.40 -7.44 -15.92
CA ALA A 316 4.55 -7.65 -15.04
C ALA A 316 5.89 -7.28 -15.68
N LYS A 317 6.12 -7.62 -16.94
CA LYS A 317 7.36 -7.26 -17.67
C LYS A 317 7.58 -5.76 -17.74
N PHE A 318 6.50 -5.00 -17.85
CA PHE A 318 6.53 -3.54 -17.86
C PHE A 318 6.94 -2.98 -16.49
N HIS A 319 6.37 -3.51 -15.40
CA HIS A 319 6.76 -3.13 -14.05
C HIS A 319 8.19 -3.58 -13.71
N ALA A 320 8.58 -4.80 -14.07
CA ALA A 320 9.93 -5.30 -13.88
C ALA A 320 10.96 -4.37 -14.56
N GLY A 321 10.71 -3.99 -15.82
CA GLY A 321 11.57 -3.04 -16.54
C GLY A 321 11.62 -1.66 -15.88
N SER A 322 10.50 -1.17 -15.34
CA SER A 322 10.48 0.12 -14.64
C SER A 322 11.22 0.07 -13.29
N ARG A 323 11.12 -1.02 -12.54
CA ARG A 323 11.88 -1.24 -11.29
C ARG A 323 13.38 -1.41 -11.54
N ALA A 324 13.76 -2.00 -12.67
CA ALA A 324 15.17 -2.10 -13.06
C ALA A 324 15.84 -0.73 -13.28
N ILE A 325 15.08 0.29 -13.73
CA ILE A 325 15.60 1.63 -13.99
C ILE A 325 15.29 2.64 -12.87
N CYS A 326 14.29 2.41 -12.02
CA CYS A 326 13.82 3.42 -11.07
C CYS A 326 14.90 3.88 -10.08
N GLY A 327 15.92 3.04 -9.82
CA GLY A 327 16.98 3.29 -8.85
C GLY A 327 16.53 3.16 -7.39
N GLY A 328 15.25 2.89 -7.18
CA GLY A 328 14.65 2.56 -5.89
C GLY A 328 14.68 1.05 -5.61
N PRO A 329 13.93 0.63 -4.59
CA PRO A 329 13.79 -0.77 -4.22
C PRO A 329 12.93 -1.55 -5.22
N VAL A 330 13.07 -2.88 -5.20
CA VAL A 330 12.24 -3.81 -5.99
C VAL A 330 11.49 -4.71 -5.03
N TYR A 331 10.15 -4.60 -5.04
CA TYR A 331 9.27 -5.42 -4.23
C TYR A 331 8.33 -6.21 -5.12
N VAL A 332 8.05 -7.45 -4.72
CA VAL A 332 6.99 -8.26 -5.32
C VAL A 332 5.87 -8.52 -4.32
N SER A 333 4.64 -8.55 -4.80
CA SER A 333 3.43 -8.81 -4.00
C SER A 333 2.56 -9.93 -4.57
N ASP A 334 3.21 -10.90 -5.21
CA ASP A 334 2.53 -12.09 -5.72
C ASP A 334 1.82 -12.84 -4.58
N SER A 335 0.75 -13.54 -4.95
CA SER A 335 0.21 -14.58 -4.08
C SER A 335 1.25 -15.70 -3.93
N VAL A 336 1.29 -16.36 -2.76
CA VAL A 336 2.15 -17.53 -2.55
C VAL A 336 1.87 -18.57 -3.65
N GLY A 337 2.93 -18.97 -4.36
CA GLY A 337 2.87 -19.90 -5.49
C GLY A 337 2.58 -19.25 -6.86
N GLY A 338 2.34 -17.94 -6.92
CA GLY A 338 2.10 -17.16 -8.14
C GLY A 338 3.32 -16.38 -8.63
N HIS A 339 4.54 -16.80 -8.29
CA HIS A 339 5.74 -16.07 -8.71
C HIS A 339 6.20 -16.48 -10.11
N ASP A 340 6.43 -15.51 -11.00
CA ASP A 340 7.21 -15.71 -12.23
C ASP A 340 8.71 -15.59 -11.90
N PHE A 341 9.31 -16.72 -11.52
CA PHE A 341 10.73 -16.77 -11.20
C PHE A 341 11.64 -16.44 -12.38
N ASP A 342 11.21 -16.66 -13.62
CA ASP A 342 12.01 -16.35 -14.80
C ASP A 342 12.07 -14.84 -15.05
N LEU A 343 11.00 -14.12 -14.73
CA LEU A 343 10.99 -12.66 -14.72
C LEU A 343 11.80 -12.10 -13.54
N ILE A 344 11.58 -12.60 -12.32
CA ILE A 344 12.27 -12.12 -11.11
C ILE A 344 13.80 -12.29 -11.25
N LYS A 345 14.27 -13.43 -11.76
CA LYS A 345 15.70 -13.68 -11.99
C LYS A 345 16.37 -12.70 -12.96
N LYS A 346 15.60 -11.99 -13.79
CA LYS A 346 16.14 -10.93 -14.68
C LYS A 346 16.43 -9.62 -13.94
N LEU A 347 15.90 -9.46 -12.73
CA LEU A 347 16.07 -8.26 -11.90
C LEU A 347 17.18 -8.40 -10.86
N VAL A 348 17.81 -9.57 -10.75
CA VAL A 348 18.81 -9.86 -9.71
C VAL A 348 20.05 -10.49 -10.33
N TYR A 349 21.19 -10.29 -9.68
CA TYR A 349 22.42 -11.02 -9.97
C TYR A 349 22.32 -12.47 -9.44
N PRO A 350 23.20 -13.38 -9.89
CA PRO A 350 23.23 -14.76 -9.40
C PRO A 350 23.43 -14.90 -7.88
N ASP A 351 24.03 -13.90 -7.23
CA ASP A 351 24.21 -13.84 -5.78
C ASP A 351 22.98 -13.27 -5.03
N GLY A 352 21.91 -12.92 -5.74
CA GLY A 352 20.69 -12.35 -5.20
C GLY A 352 20.70 -10.83 -5.02
N THR A 353 21.83 -10.16 -5.27
CA THR A 353 21.91 -8.70 -5.18
C THR A 353 21.19 -8.03 -6.36
N ILE A 354 20.66 -6.81 -6.13
CA ILE A 354 19.88 -6.09 -7.14
C ILE A 354 20.78 -5.04 -7.83
N PRO A 355 20.92 -5.06 -9.18
CA PRO A 355 21.53 -3.96 -9.92
C PRO A 355 20.71 -2.69 -9.72
N ARG A 356 21.31 -1.66 -9.12
CA ARG A 356 20.67 -0.36 -8.93
C ARG A 356 21.32 0.70 -9.79
N CYS A 357 20.48 1.51 -10.42
CA CYS A 357 20.92 2.74 -11.05
C CYS A 357 21.44 3.74 -9.99
N GLN A 358 22.28 4.69 -10.40
CA GLN A 358 22.95 5.62 -9.50
C GLN A 358 22.00 6.66 -8.88
N TYR A 359 20.98 7.07 -9.61
CA TYR A 359 20.01 8.09 -9.18
C TYR A 359 18.60 7.50 -9.21
N PHE A 360 17.58 8.35 -9.21
CA PHE A 360 16.20 7.98 -9.47
C PHE A 360 15.82 8.23 -10.94
N ALA A 361 14.89 7.43 -11.46
CA ALA A 361 14.44 7.59 -12.85
C ALA A 361 13.59 8.85 -13.03
N LEU A 362 13.86 9.56 -14.12
CA LEU A 362 13.20 10.82 -14.46
C LEU A 362 12.61 10.79 -15.86
N PRO A 363 11.53 11.52 -16.15
CA PRO A 363 11.09 11.77 -17.52
C PRO A 363 12.21 12.43 -18.34
N THR A 364 12.31 12.11 -19.62
CA THR A 364 13.19 12.86 -20.52
C THR A 364 12.64 14.26 -20.75
N ARG A 365 13.54 15.21 -21.03
CA ARG A 365 13.19 16.64 -21.20
C ARG A 365 12.04 16.89 -22.16
N ASP A 366 11.92 16.11 -23.23
CA ASP A 366 10.87 16.27 -24.23
C ASP A 366 9.48 15.76 -23.78
N CYS A 367 9.41 15.02 -22.67
CA CYS A 367 8.16 14.57 -22.05
C CYS A 367 7.65 15.52 -20.95
N ILE A 368 8.50 16.33 -20.32
CA ILE A 368 8.18 17.08 -19.08
C ILE A 368 6.88 17.88 -19.14
N PHE A 369 6.60 18.55 -20.27
CA PHE A 369 5.39 19.38 -20.45
C PHE A 369 4.37 18.73 -21.39
N LYS A 370 4.40 17.41 -21.49
CA LYS A 370 3.47 16.61 -22.27
C LYS A 370 2.61 15.76 -21.36
N ASN A 371 1.48 15.30 -21.89
CA ASN A 371 0.57 14.42 -21.18
C ASN A 371 0.53 13.06 -21.89
N PRO A 372 1.45 12.13 -21.55
CA PRO A 372 1.54 10.84 -22.24
C PRO A 372 0.32 9.93 -21.98
N LEU A 373 -0.57 10.27 -21.05
CA LEU A 373 -1.80 9.52 -20.81
C LEU A 373 -2.87 9.80 -21.88
N PHE A 374 -3.06 11.07 -22.23
CA PHE A 374 -4.26 11.49 -22.95
C PHE A 374 -4.00 12.11 -24.32
N ASP A 375 -2.77 12.55 -24.60
CA ASP A 375 -2.48 13.25 -25.86
C ASP A 375 -2.35 12.34 -27.09
N GLN A 376 -2.34 11.01 -26.87
CA GLN A 376 -2.21 9.94 -27.88
C GLN A 376 -0.96 10.02 -28.78
N LYS A 377 -0.04 10.94 -28.49
CA LYS A 377 1.11 11.28 -29.34
C LYS A 377 2.42 11.05 -28.60
N THR A 378 2.47 11.48 -27.35
CA THR A 378 3.66 11.42 -26.53
C THR A 378 3.82 10.05 -25.95
N ILE A 379 5.04 9.55 -26.05
CA ILE A 379 5.47 8.35 -25.37
C ILE A 379 6.23 8.80 -24.14
N LEU A 380 5.85 8.33 -22.95
CA LEU A 380 6.69 8.53 -21.77
C LEU A 380 8.06 7.89 -22.06
N LYS A 381 9.12 8.64 -21.79
CA LYS A 381 10.49 8.13 -21.82
C LYS A 381 11.10 8.46 -20.48
N ILE A 382 11.67 7.45 -19.84
CA ILE A 382 12.35 7.60 -18.56
C ILE A 382 13.81 7.19 -18.71
N TRP A 383 14.66 7.82 -17.91
CA TRP A 383 16.09 7.60 -17.98
C TRP A 383 16.72 7.65 -16.59
N ASN A 384 17.83 6.94 -16.44
CA ASN A 384 18.67 6.93 -15.24
C ASN A 384 20.11 6.52 -15.63
N PHE A 385 21.05 6.58 -14.71
CA PHE A 385 22.45 6.23 -14.96
C PHE A 385 22.81 4.88 -14.34
N ASN A 386 23.53 4.05 -15.09
CA ASN A 386 24.16 2.84 -14.58
C ASN A 386 25.65 3.09 -14.33
N LYS A 387 26.21 2.53 -13.27
CA LYS A 387 27.62 2.68 -12.88
C LYS A 387 28.62 2.13 -13.92
N VAL A 388 28.22 1.14 -14.72
CA VAL A 388 29.12 0.44 -15.65
C VAL A 388 29.25 1.15 -17.00
N THR A 389 28.24 1.92 -17.42
CA THR A 389 28.24 2.64 -18.70
C THR A 389 28.24 4.14 -18.44
N ILE A 390 29.22 4.86 -18.99
CA ILE A 390 29.30 6.34 -18.93
C ILE A 390 28.10 6.99 -19.66
N TYR A 391 27.33 6.21 -20.42
CA TYR A 391 26.11 6.62 -21.10
C TYR A 391 24.86 6.38 -20.23
N PRO A 392 23.86 7.29 -20.28
CA PRO A 392 22.58 7.08 -19.63
C PRO A 392 21.96 5.75 -20.07
N LEU A 393 21.42 4.99 -19.11
CA LEU A 393 20.57 3.87 -19.42
C LEU A 393 19.20 4.44 -19.82
N TYR A 394 18.86 4.32 -21.09
CA TYR A 394 17.52 4.64 -21.57
C TYR A 394 16.67 3.36 -21.48
N ALA A 395 15.68 3.34 -20.59
CA ALA A 395 14.62 2.35 -20.68
C ALA A 395 13.56 2.84 -21.68
N LEU A 396 13.19 1.94 -22.58
CA LEU A 396 12.42 2.15 -23.80
C LEU A 396 11.07 2.88 -23.68
N LEU A 397 10.70 3.46 -24.82
CA LEU A 397 9.45 4.09 -25.23
C LEU A 397 8.17 3.39 -24.74
N PHE A 398 7.46 4.05 -23.81
CA PHE A 398 6.13 3.70 -23.31
C PHE A 398 5.01 3.97 -24.35
N ARG A 399 5.07 3.36 -25.53
CA ARG A 399 3.94 3.31 -26.48
C ARG A 399 3.13 2.03 -26.35
N GLN A 400 3.75 0.96 -25.83
CA GLN A 400 3.27 -0.40 -26.10
C GLN A 400 2.12 -0.86 -25.22
N LEU A 401 1.90 -0.36 -24.00
CA LEU A 401 0.87 -0.97 -23.15
C LEU A 401 -0.57 -0.59 -23.55
N LEU A 402 -0.81 0.69 -23.85
CA LEU A 402 -2.08 1.17 -24.38
C LEU A 402 -2.34 0.64 -25.81
N PHE A 403 -1.34 0.65 -26.68
CA PHE A 403 -1.49 0.16 -28.06
C PHE A 403 -1.55 -1.37 -28.19
N TRP A 404 -0.86 -2.15 -27.33
CA TRP A 404 -0.90 -3.62 -27.36
C TRP A 404 -2.23 -4.14 -26.80
N ALA A 405 -2.76 -3.53 -25.74
CA ALA A 405 -4.13 -3.78 -25.28
C ALA A 405 -5.16 -3.39 -26.36
N TRP A 406 -5.00 -2.22 -27.00
CA TRP A 406 -5.87 -1.78 -28.10
C TRP A 406 -5.80 -2.64 -29.36
N LYS A 407 -4.64 -3.21 -29.70
CA LYS A 407 -4.46 -3.98 -30.94
C LYS A 407 -4.85 -5.45 -30.79
N ASN A 408 -4.79 -6.02 -29.59
CA ASN A 408 -5.08 -7.44 -29.36
C ASN A 408 -6.50 -7.73 -28.88
N HIS A 409 -7.27 -6.74 -28.43
CA HIS A 409 -8.67 -6.92 -28.00
C HIS A 409 -9.74 -6.46 -29.01
N ASP A 410 -9.34 -6.03 -30.21
CA ASP A 410 -10.27 -5.51 -31.22
C ASP A 410 -10.19 -6.25 -32.54
N LEU A 411 -10.59 -7.53 -32.52
CA LEU A 411 -11.18 -8.16 -33.69
C LEU A 411 -12.67 -7.81 -33.68
N ASN A 412 -13.01 -6.76 -34.43
CA ASN A 412 -14.37 -6.34 -34.79
C ASN A 412 -15.23 -5.77 -33.66
N ARG A 413 -15.15 -4.45 -33.41
CA ARG A 413 -16.25 -3.48 -33.68
C ARG A 413 -15.88 -2.08 -33.19
N GLU A 414 -16.17 -1.09 -34.05
CA GLU A 414 -16.05 0.36 -33.88
C GLU A 414 -14.69 0.97 -34.29
N SER A 415 -14.72 1.65 -35.43
CA SER A 415 -13.58 2.16 -36.20
C SER A 415 -13.07 3.54 -35.77
N ASN A 416 -13.49 4.09 -34.62
CA ASN A 416 -13.16 5.46 -34.26
C ASN A 416 -12.51 5.60 -32.88
N VAL A 417 -11.19 5.76 -32.90
CA VAL A 417 -10.30 5.85 -31.74
C VAL A 417 -10.53 7.13 -30.92
N ASP A 418 -10.93 8.23 -31.58
CA ASP A 418 -11.21 9.53 -30.95
C ASP A 418 -12.44 9.48 -30.03
N GLU A 419 -13.44 8.68 -30.39
CA GLU A 419 -14.66 8.50 -29.61
C GLU A 419 -14.39 7.69 -28.32
N ARG A 420 -13.37 6.81 -28.36
CA ARG A 420 -12.95 6.00 -27.20
C ARG A 420 -12.07 6.78 -26.22
N SER A 421 -11.17 7.64 -26.70
CA SER A 421 -10.44 8.58 -25.84
C SER A 421 -11.37 9.56 -25.16
N LYS A 422 -12.40 10.04 -25.87
CA LYS A 422 -13.48 10.82 -25.27
C LYS A 422 -14.29 10.02 -24.27
N LYS A 423 -14.54 8.71 -24.48
CA LYS A 423 -15.18 7.83 -23.48
C LYS A 423 -14.30 7.57 -22.24
N LEU A 424 -12.99 7.47 -22.37
CA LEU A 424 -12.06 7.34 -21.23
C LEU A 424 -11.93 8.65 -20.44
N GLN A 425 -11.82 9.78 -21.14
CA GLN A 425 -11.86 11.11 -20.52
C GLN A 425 -13.25 11.38 -19.92
N MET A 426 -14.33 10.96 -20.59
CA MET A 426 -15.68 11.01 -20.06
C MET A 426 -15.88 10.10 -18.86
N ARG A 427 -15.30 8.90 -18.84
CA ARG A 427 -15.30 7.98 -17.68
C ARG A 427 -14.53 8.59 -16.51
N TRP A 428 -13.39 9.22 -16.77
CA TRP A 428 -12.66 9.99 -15.77
C TRP A 428 -13.50 11.17 -15.26
N THR A 429 -14.25 11.87 -16.11
CA THR A 429 -15.20 12.92 -15.68
C THR A 429 -16.54 12.41 -15.13
N GLN A 430 -16.93 11.15 -15.38
CA GLN A 430 -18.11 10.52 -14.77
C GLN A 430 -17.78 9.97 -13.38
N ILE A 431 -16.52 9.58 -13.17
CA ILE A 431 -15.91 9.41 -11.86
C ILE A 431 -15.67 10.78 -11.19
N ASN A 432 -15.57 11.87 -11.98
CA ASN A 432 -15.20 13.20 -11.49
C ASN A 432 -15.87 14.38 -12.26
N PRO A 433 -17.14 14.73 -11.94
CA PRO A 433 -17.91 15.75 -12.67
C PRO A 433 -17.34 17.18 -12.59
N SER A 434 -16.45 17.46 -11.62
CA SER A 434 -15.92 18.80 -11.32
C SER A 434 -14.59 19.13 -12.03
N SER A 435 -13.92 18.15 -12.63
CA SER A 435 -12.56 18.32 -13.22
C SER A 435 -12.49 19.16 -14.52
N SER A 436 -13.60 19.75 -14.97
CA SER A 436 -13.61 20.65 -16.14
C SER A 436 -13.25 22.10 -15.83
N ARG A 437 -12.95 22.45 -14.58
CA ARG A 437 -12.48 23.79 -14.20
C ARG A 437 -11.24 23.69 -13.32
N THR A 438 -10.19 24.37 -13.74
CA THR A 438 -8.92 24.65 -13.05
C THR A 438 -7.73 23.81 -13.53
N LEU A 439 -7.24 24.18 -14.73
CA LEU A 439 -5.85 24.02 -15.14
C LEU A 439 -5.33 25.44 -15.43
N ILE A 440 -4.70 26.06 -14.43
CA ILE A 440 -3.64 27.07 -14.57
C ILE A 440 -2.59 26.73 -13.54
#